data_AF-A0A418XAD1-F1
#
_entry.id   AF-A0A418XAD1-F1
#
_cell.length_a   1.000
_cell.length_b   1.000
_cell.length_c   1.000
_cell.angle_alpha   90.00
_cell.angle_beta   90.00
_cell.angle_gamma   90.00
#
_symmetry.space_group_name_H-M   'P 1'
#
loop_
_entity.id
_entity.type
_entity.pdbx_description
1 polymer ?
#
loop_
_entity_poly.entity_id
_entity_poly.type
_entity_poly.pdbx_seq_one_letter_code
_entity_poly.pdbx_strand_id
1 'polypeptide(L)'
;MDTPMERPSAGGRAGVFVPGPDANEAVRMAMKNGSGLCGFGNLDGTVMIYFENNKFNDSALAMWKDKVFKAYDRMVNLAPTVNKLNCDAASLQQVGFIKGREILV
;
A
#
# COMPACT_ATOMS: atom_id res chain seq x y z
N MET A 1 -3.80 -9.62 12.65
CA MET A 1 -3.15 -8.48 11.97
C MET A 1 -3.54 -7.21 12.69
N ASP A 2 -2.59 -6.29 12.93
CA ASP A 2 -2.86 -4.94 13.46
C ASP A 2 -3.06 -3.94 12.30
N THR A 3 -3.63 -4.42 11.20
CA THR A 3 -3.98 -3.59 10.06
C THR A 3 -5.18 -2.72 10.45
N PRO A 4 -5.12 -1.39 10.30
CA PRO A 4 -6.28 -0.53 10.49
C PRO A 4 -7.44 -0.99 9.59
N MET A 5 -8.67 -1.05 10.12
CA MET A 5 -9.84 -1.62 9.43
C MET A 5 -10.69 -0.59 8.69
N GLU A 6 -10.22 0.66 8.62
CA GLU A 6 -10.94 1.75 7.99
C GLU A 6 -9.95 2.67 7.28
N ARG A 7 -10.47 3.38 6.27
CA ARG A 7 -9.67 4.38 5.57
C ARG A 7 -9.22 5.46 6.54
N PRO A 8 -7.91 5.76 6.63
CA PRO A 8 -7.43 6.79 7.54
C PRO A 8 -7.89 8.19 7.09
N SER A 9 -8.19 9.03 8.08
CA SER A 9 -8.25 10.48 7.93
C SER A 9 -6.83 11.09 7.95
N ALA A 10 -6.73 12.40 7.78
CA ALA A 10 -5.44 13.10 7.84
C ALA A 10 -4.74 12.85 9.18
N GLY A 11 -3.51 12.32 9.11
CA GLY A 11 -2.73 11.93 10.30
C GLY A 11 -3.08 10.55 10.88
N GLY A 12 -4.02 9.82 10.27
CA GLY A 12 -4.40 8.47 10.67
C GLY A 12 -3.33 7.41 10.40
N ARG A 13 -3.67 6.16 10.68
CA ARG A 13 -2.77 5.01 10.53
C ARG A 13 -3.16 4.19 9.30
N ALA A 14 -2.16 3.72 8.56
CA ALA A 14 -2.33 2.76 7.46
C ALA A 14 -1.33 1.62 7.60
N GLY A 15 -1.68 0.42 7.17
CA GLY A 15 -0.69 -0.66 7.00
C GLY A 15 0.23 -0.35 5.83
N VAL A 16 1.49 -0.75 5.93
CA VAL A 16 2.47 -0.73 4.84
C VAL A 16 2.71 -2.17 4.42
N PHE A 17 2.66 -2.41 3.11
CA PHE A 17 2.63 -3.76 2.55
C PHE A 17 3.70 -3.96 1.48
N VAL A 18 4.01 -5.23 1.24
CA VAL A 18 4.73 -5.70 0.05
C VAL A 18 3.95 -6.89 -0.54
N PRO A 19 4.09 -7.20 -1.84
CA PRO A 19 3.57 -8.44 -2.41
C PRO A 19 4.03 -9.65 -1.60
N GLY A 20 3.10 -10.52 -1.21
CA GLY A 20 3.42 -11.75 -0.51
C GLY A 20 4.18 -12.73 -1.41
N PRO A 21 4.91 -13.69 -0.82
CA PRO A 21 5.64 -14.71 -1.58
C PRO A 21 4.71 -15.57 -2.45
N ASP A 22 3.43 -15.65 -2.11
CA ASP A 22 2.38 -16.41 -2.82
C ASP A 22 1.35 -15.50 -3.50
N ALA A 23 1.67 -14.21 -3.68
CA ALA A 23 0.78 -13.28 -4.38
C ALA A 23 0.42 -13.82 -5.77
N ASN A 24 -0.86 -13.74 -6.12
CA ASN A 24 -1.33 -14.15 -7.44
C ASN A 24 -0.73 -13.25 -8.55
N GLU A 25 -0.77 -13.72 -9.79
CA GLU A 25 -0.13 -13.04 -10.93
C GLU A 25 -0.68 -11.61 -11.13
N ALA A 26 -1.99 -11.40 -10.95
CA ALA A 26 -2.60 -10.09 -11.10
C ALA A 26 -2.03 -9.07 -10.09
N VAL A 27 -1.87 -9.46 -8.82
CA VAL A 27 -1.25 -8.62 -7.77
C VAL A 27 0.21 -8.32 -8.13
N ARG A 28 0.98 -9.32 -8.58
CA ARG A 28 2.39 -9.12 -8.99
C ARG A 28 2.56 -8.21 -10.19
N MET A 29 1.68 -8.34 -11.19
CA MET A 29 1.71 -7.50 -12.39
C MET A 29 1.32 -6.05 -12.07
N ALA A 30 0.35 -5.86 -11.17
CA ALA A 30 -0.06 -4.54 -10.72
C ALA A 30 0.98 -3.87 -9.82
N MET A 31 1.61 -4.61 -8.91
CA MET A 31 2.52 -4.10 -7.87
C MET A 31 3.95 -4.56 -8.14
N LYS A 32 4.64 -3.82 -9.00
CA LYS A 32 6.01 -4.13 -9.44
C LYS A 32 7.02 -4.06 -8.28
N ASN A 33 8.20 -4.64 -8.49
CA ASN A 33 9.32 -4.50 -7.55
C ASN A 33 9.65 -3.03 -7.28
N GLY A 34 9.76 -2.71 -6.00
CA GLY A 34 10.03 -1.36 -5.52
C GLY A 34 8.81 -0.45 -5.44
N SER A 35 7.59 -0.93 -5.73
CA SER A 35 6.37 -0.13 -5.51
C SER A 35 6.15 0.17 -4.03
N GLY A 36 5.64 1.37 -3.74
CA GLY A 36 5.23 1.76 -2.39
C GLY A 36 3.75 1.48 -2.19
N LEU A 37 3.40 0.59 -1.25
CA LEU A 37 2.02 0.15 -1.00
C LEU A 37 1.61 0.52 0.42
N CYS A 38 0.41 1.06 0.58
CA CYS A 38 -0.23 1.22 1.88
C CYS A 38 -1.74 1.01 1.80
N GLY A 39 -2.37 0.67 2.91
CA GLY A 39 -3.80 0.40 2.90
C GLY A 39 -4.41 0.14 4.26
N PHE A 40 -5.66 -0.31 4.21
CA PHE A 40 -6.48 -0.66 5.36
C PHE A 40 -7.29 -1.92 5.04
N GLY A 41 -7.63 -2.68 6.08
CA GLY A 41 -8.45 -3.88 5.99
C GLY A 41 -9.93 -3.58 5.88
N ASN A 42 -10.68 -4.57 5.43
CA ASN A 42 -12.13 -4.59 5.36
C ASN A 42 -12.67 -5.73 6.25
N LEU A 43 -13.93 -5.64 6.66
CA LEU A 43 -14.57 -6.64 7.53
C LEU A 43 -14.65 -8.05 6.92
N ASP A 44 -14.60 -8.14 5.58
CA ASP A 44 -14.65 -9.40 4.83
C ASP A 44 -13.28 -10.10 4.70
N GLY A 45 -12.24 -9.58 5.35
CA GLY A 45 -10.88 -10.14 5.29
C GLY A 45 -10.05 -9.66 4.10
N THR A 46 -10.60 -8.81 3.23
CA THR A 46 -9.85 -8.16 2.15
C THR A 46 -9.13 -6.89 2.65
N VAL A 47 -8.25 -6.34 1.82
CA VAL A 47 -7.59 -5.05 2.06
C VAL A 47 -7.75 -4.14 0.85
N MET A 48 -8.02 -2.85 1.12
CA MET A 48 -7.93 -1.79 0.13
C MET A 48 -6.50 -1.24 0.14
N ILE A 49 -5.79 -1.42 -0.97
CA ILE A 49 -4.40 -0.98 -1.15
C ILE A 49 -4.34 0.16 -2.15
N TYR A 50 -3.66 1.23 -1.76
CA TYR A 50 -3.19 2.29 -2.63
C TYR A 50 -1.70 2.09 -2.88
N PHE A 51 -1.24 2.34 -4.10
CA PHE A 51 0.15 2.11 -4.44
C PHE A 51 0.73 3.10 -5.44
N GLU A 52 2.04 3.29 -5.38
CA GLU A 52 2.81 3.98 -6.41
C GLU A 52 3.84 3.02 -7.02
N ASN A 53 3.72 2.81 -8.32
CA ASN A 53 4.71 2.09 -9.11
C ASN A 53 5.78 3.06 -9.64
N ASN A 54 6.96 2.54 -9.95
CA ASN A 54 7.89 3.27 -10.79
C ASN A 54 7.33 3.37 -12.22
N LYS A 55 7.46 4.56 -12.82
CA LYS A 55 7.08 4.79 -14.23
C LYS A 55 8.00 4.03 -15.18
N PHE A 56 9.28 3.88 -14.80
CA PHE A 56 10.29 3.09 -15.49
C PHE A 56 10.63 1.86 -14.66
N ASN A 57 11.13 0.79 -15.28
CA ASN A 57 11.48 -0.44 -14.56
C ASN A 57 12.83 -0.31 -13.80
N ASP A 58 13.01 0.79 -13.08
CA ASP A 58 14.19 1.10 -12.29
C ASP A 58 13.76 1.41 -10.85
N SER A 59 14.18 0.54 -9.92
CA SER A 59 13.88 0.64 -8.50
C SER A 59 14.56 1.82 -7.79
N ALA A 60 15.62 2.38 -8.36
CA ALA A 60 16.41 3.45 -7.76
C ALA A 60 15.87 4.86 -8.04
N LEU A 61 14.99 5.03 -9.03
CA LEU A 61 14.50 6.36 -9.46
C LEU A 61 13.70 7.13 -8.40
N ALA A 62 13.05 6.42 -7.49
CA ALA A 62 12.34 7.03 -6.37
C ALA A 62 12.47 6.12 -5.14
N MET A 63 12.84 6.72 -4.00
CA MET A 63 12.92 5.98 -2.75
C MET A 63 11.57 5.33 -2.45
N TRP A 64 11.60 4.08 -2.01
CA TRP A 64 10.39 3.31 -1.71
C TRP A 64 9.47 4.04 -0.70
N LYS A 65 10.07 4.66 0.32
CA LYS A 65 9.37 5.43 1.35
C LYS A 65 8.55 6.60 0.77
N ASP A 66 9.07 7.33 -0.21
CA ASP A 66 8.37 8.46 -0.82
C ASP A 66 7.14 8.01 -1.61
N LYS A 67 7.23 6.85 -2.26
CA LYS A 67 6.12 6.19 -2.95
C LYS A 67 5.03 5.77 -1.97
N VAL A 68 5.40 5.19 -0.83
CA VAL A 68 4.45 4.82 0.24
C VAL A 68 3.70 6.06 0.74
N PHE A 69 4.39 7.17 1.02
CA PHE A 69 3.72 8.39 1.47
C PHE A 69 2.84 9.02 0.40
N LYS A 70 3.25 9.00 -0.86
CA LYS A 70 2.41 9.49 -1.96
C LYS A 70 1.14 8.66 -2.13
N ALA A 71 1.23 7.34 -2.00
CA ALA A 71 0.05 6.47 -2.00
C ALA A 71 -0.87 6.79 -0.81
N TYR A 72 -0.28 7.01 0.38
CA TYR A 72 -1.00 7.37 1.60
C TYR A 72 -1.72 8.71 1.48
N ASP A 73 -1.06 9.75 0.96
CA ASP A 73 -1.67 11.05 0.74
C ASP A 73 -2.87 10.95 -0.21
N ARG A 74 -2.78 10.14 -1.26
CA ARG A 74 -3.92 9.90 -2.17
C ARG A 74 -5.08 9.21 -1.46
N MET A 75 -4.79 8.23 -0.62
CA MET A 75 -5.79 7.49 0.16
C MET A 75 -6.51 8.37 1.17
N VAL A 76 -5.76 9.16 1.95
CA VAL A 76 -6.29 10.09 2.95
C VAL A 76 -7.18 11.15 2.31
N ASN A 77 -6.73 11.72 1.18
CA ASN A 77 -7.42 12.80 0.50
C ASN A 77 -8.53 12.36 -0.46
N LEU A 78 -8.82 11.05 -0.57
CA LEU A 78 -9.75 10.50 -1.57
C LEU A 78 -9.41 10.96 -3.01
N ALA A 79 -8.12 11.14 -3.30
CA ALA A 79 -7.69 11.60 -4.60
C ALA A 79 -8.08 10.58 -5.69
N PRO A 80 -8.60 11.02 -6.85
CA PRO A 80 -8.84 10.13 -7.97
C PRO A 80 -7.55 9.41 -8.39
N THR A 81 -7.56 8.08 -8.36
CA THR A 81 -6.41 7.24 -8.75
C THR A 81 -6.86 5.90 -9.30
N VAL A 82 -6.13 5.41 -10.30
CA VAL A 82 -6.23 4.04 -10.82
C VAL A 82 -5.28 3.08 -10.12
N ASN A 83 -4.30 3.59 -9.36
CA ASN A 83 -3.35 2.77 -8.61
C ASN A 83 -3.92 2.42 -7.24
N LYS A 84 -5.05 1.72 -7.26
CA LYS A 84 -5.67 1.13 -6.07
C LYS A 84 -6.25 -0.23 -6.42
N LEU A 85 -6.23 -1.15 -5.46
CA LEU A 85 -6.71 -2.51 -5.62
C LEU A 85 -7.40 -2.96 -4.33
N ASN A 86 -8.51 -3.68 -4.46
CA ASN A 86 -9.03 -4.52 -3.39
C ASN A 86 -8.56 -5.96 -3.64
N CYS A 87 -7.89 -6.57 -2.66
CA CYS A 87 -7.42 -7.96 -2.76
C CYS A 87 -7.46 -8.67 -1.41
N ASP A 88 -7.35 -10.00 -1.46
CA ASP A 88 -7.20 -10.82 -0.26
C ASP A 88 -5.93 -10.42 0.51
N ALA A 89 -6.07 -10.17 1.82
CA ALA A 89 -4.96 -9.85 2.69
C ALA A 89 -3.85 -10.91 2.67
N ALA A 90 -4.19 -12.18 2.41
CA ALA A 90 -3.23 -13.28 2.29
C ALA A 90 -2.29 -13.14 1.07
N SER A 91 -2.66 -12.34 0.06
CA SER A 91 -1.80 -12.05 -1.09
C SER A 91 -0.68 -11.05 -0.76
N LEU A 92 -0.65 -10.50 0.45
CA LEU A 92 0.25 -9.44 0.85
C LEU A 92 0.93 -9.76 2.17
N GLN A 93 2.14 -9.22 2.33
CA GLN A 93 2.83 -9.22 3.60
C GLN A 93 2.81 -7.80 4.16
N GLN A 94 2.21 -7.62 5.34
CA GLN A 94 2.34 -6.36 6.08
C GLN A 94 3.76 -6.28 6.66
N VAL A 95 4.45 -5.19 6.36
CA VAL A 95 5.84 -4.93 6.80
C VAL A 95 5.94 -3.73 7.74
N GLY A 96 4.82 -3.11 8.09
CA GLY A 96 4.81 -1.98 9.00
C GLY A 96 3.51 -1.19 8.97
N PHE A 97 3.57 0.03 9.48
CA PHE A 97 2.48 0.98 9.47
C PHE A 97 2.96 2.42 9.35
N ILE A 98 2.16 3.25 8.68
CA ILE A 98 2.34 4.70 8.65
C ILE A 98 1.75 5.28 9.93
N LYS A 99 2.50 6.16 10.59
CA LYS A 99 2.04 6.98 11.70
C LYS A 99 2.56 8.41 11.52
N GLY A 100 1.68 9.34 11.15
CA GLY A 100 2.09 10.71 10.82
C GLY A 100 3.00 10.76 9.58
N ARG A 101 4.27 11.13 9.76
CA ARG A 101 5.29 11.23 8.68
C ARG A 101 6.34 10.11 8.74
N GLU A 102 6.04 9.04 9.46
CA GLU A 102 6.96 7.94 9.70
C GLU A 102 6.36 6.62 9.23
N ILE A 103 7.25 5.71 8.80
CA ILE A 103 6.94 4.30 8.61
C ILE A 103 7.59 3.57 9.78
N LEU A 104 6.76 2.88 10.55
CA LEU A 104 7.17 2.04 11.68
C LEU A 104 7.13 0.59 11.18
N VAL A 105 8.31 -0.02 11.09
CA VAL A 105 8.53 -1.40 10.60
C VAL A 105 8.66 -2.34 11.78
#